data_AF-A0A382C1E2-F1
#
_entry.id   AF-A0A382C1E2-F1
#
_cell.length_a   1.000
_cell.length_b   1.000
_cell.length_c   1.000
_cell.angle_alpha   90.00
_cell.angle_beta   90.00
_cell.angle_gamma   90.00
#
_symmetry.space_group_name_H-M   'P 1'
#
loop_
_entity.id
_entity.type
_entity.pdbx_description
1 polymer ?
#
loop_
_entity_poly.entity_id
_entity_poly.type
_entity_poly.pdbx_seq_one_letter_code
_entity_poly.pdbx_strand_id
1 'polypeptide(L)'
;MTDKNKQVWEVTHNNSIVRVENWWSIGGSKAKSEISLYVDDKLLDSSNENIVHPNKPTLKASKVTDAIETIEVYVTGLFTVKVSILINGNNMHTDKLNFFERILSKLLKR
;
A
#
# COMPACT_ATOMS: atom_id res chain seq x y z
N MET A 1 24.66 6.33 -12.15
CA MET A 1 23.19 6.41 -12.31
C MET A 1 22.60 5.74 -11.08
N THR A 2 21.77 6.43 -10.31
CA THR A 2 21.04 5.81 -9.20
C THR A 2 19.86 5.08 -9.83
N ASP A 3 19.91 3.75 -9.88
CA ASP A 3 18.80 2.97 -10.42
C ASP A 3 17.57 3.21 -9.53
N LYS A 4 16.56 3.85 -10.10
CA LYS A 4 15.25 4.03 -9.46
C LYS A 4 14.43 2.80 -9.81
N ASN A 5 14.16 1.97 -8.81
CA ASN A 5 13.27 0.84 -8.95
C ASN A 5 11.85 1.29 -8.67
N LYS A 6 10.87 0.70 -9.38
CA LYS A 6 9.45 0.99 -9.21
C LYS A 6 8.66 -0.31 -9.14
N GLN A 7 7.73 -0.40 -8.20
CA GLN A 7 6.67 -1.41 -8.15
C GLN A 7 5.31 -0.72 -8.10
N VAL A 8 4.33 -1.35 -8.74
CA VAL A 8 2.97 -0.83 -8.85
C VAL A 8 1.99 -1.95 -8.58
N TRP A 9 0.96 -1.65 -7.80
CA TRP A 9 -0.20 -2.50 -7.59
C TRP A 9 -1.44 -1.71 -7.95
N GLU A 10 -2.32 -2.29 -8.76
CA GLU A 10 -3.57 -1.68 -9.18
C GLU A 10 -4.72 -2.64 -8.90
N VAL A 11 -5.80 -2.10 -8.32
CA VAL A 11 -7.06 -2.82 -8.13
C VAL A 11 -8.20 -1.94 -8.60
N THR A 12 -9.20 -2.55 -9.23
CA THR A 12 -10.42 -1.85 -9.66
C THR A 12 -11.53 -2.09 -8.63
N HIS A 13 -12.20 -1.02 -8.20
CA HIS A 13 -13.34 -1.08 -7.30
C HIS A 13 -14.39 -0.04 -7.71
N ASN A 14 -15.61 -0.50 -8.04
CA ASN A 14 -16.72 0.38 -8.44
C ASN A 14 -16.32 1.42 -9.51
N ASN A 15 -15.67 0.94 -10.58
CA ASN A 15 -15.15 1.73 -11.71
C ASN A 15 -14.02 2.72 -11.38
N SER A 16 -13.59 2.84 -10.13
CA SER A 16 -12.38 3.57 -9.76
C SER A 16 -11.16 2.65 -9.76
N ILE A 17 -10.01 3.20 -10.16
CA ILE A 17 -8.71 2.53 -10.11
C ILE A 17 -7.99 2.99 -8.85
N VAL A 18 -7.75 2.06 -7.92
CA VAL A 18 -6.91 2.30 -6.75
C VAL A 18 -5.50 1.79 -7.07
N ARG A 19 -4.53 2.70 -7.07
CA ARG A 19 -3.13 2.41 -7.41
C ARG A 19 -2.22 2.68 -6.21
N VAL A 20 -1.41 1.70 -5.87
CA VAL A 20 -0.30 1.87 -4.92
C VAL A 20 1.00 1.81 -5.71
N GLU A 21 1.78 2.88 -5.62
CA GLU A 21 3.10 2.95 -6.25
C GLU A 21 4.17 3.00 -5.18
N ASN A 22 5.20 2.16 -5.32
CA ASN A 22 6.40 2.25 -4.52
C ASN A 22 7.58 2.54 -5.43
N TRP A 23 8.42 3.49 -5.04
CA TRP A 23 9.74 3.65 -5.65
C TRP A 23 10.82 3.59 -4.58
N TRP A 24 11.97 3.06 -4.97
CA TRP A 24 13.15 3.06 -4.12
C TRP A 24 14.42 3.26 -4.92
N SER A 25 15.42 3.82 -4.26
CA SER A 25 16.74 3.99 -4.82
C SER A 25 17.80 3.77 -3.75
N ILE A 26 18.81 2.98 -4.09
CA ILE A 26 19.94 2.69 -3.21
C ILE A 26 21.13 3.46 -3.76
N GLY A 27 21.66 4.39 -2.96
CA GLY A 27 22.81 5.20 -3.34
C GLY A 27 23.81 5.28 -2.19
N GLY A 28 24.95 4.60 -2.35
CA GLY A 28 25.97 4.51 -1.30
C GLY A 28 25.39 3.95 0.01
N SER A 29 25.56 4.66 1.12
CA SER A 29 25.09 4.28 2.46
C SER A 29 23.64 4.71 2.79
N LYS A 30 22.88 5.23 1.82
CA LYS A 30 21.50 5.69 2.03
C LYS A 30 20.53 4.99 1.09
N ALA A 31 19.49 4.38 1.65
CA ALA A 31 18.30 3.95 0.93
C ALA A 31 17.24 5.05 1.02
N LYS A 32 16.62 5.39 -0.10
CA LYS A 32 15.40 6.21 -0.14
C LYS A 32 14.28 5.35 -0.67
N SER A 33 13.12 5.45 -0.04
CA SER A 33 11.89 4.84 -0.50
C SER A 33 10.73 5.79 -0.26
N GLU A 34 9.73 5.68 -1.12
CA GLU A 34 8.45 6.34 -0.98
C GLU A 34 7.38 5.39 -1.50
N ILE A 35 6.25 5.35 -0.81
CA ILE A 35 5.07 4.65 -1.25
C ILE A 35 3.89 5.61 -1.26
N SER A 36 3.10 5.58 -2.33
CA SER A 36 2.06 6.55 -2.62
C SER A 36 0.77 5.83 -3.01
N LEU A 37 -0.36 6.34 -2.54
CA LEU A 37 -1.70 5.85 -2.82
C LEU A 37 -2.42 6.84 -3.73
N TYR A 38 -2.92 6.35 -4.85
CA TYR A 38 -3.71 7.09 -5.81
C TYR A 38 -5.08 6.46 -6.01
N VAL A 39 -6.07 7.29 -6.31
CA VAL A 39 -7.36 6.85 -6.86
C VAL A 39 -7.67 7.70 -8.08
N ASP A 40 -7.91 7.06 -9.22
CA ASP A 40 -8.18 7.73 -10.50
C ASP A 40 -7.13 8.83 -10.78
N ASP A 41 -5.85 8.46 -10.65
CA ASP A 41 -4.66 9.32 -10.76
C ASP A 41 -4.52 10.46 -9.74
N LYS A 42 -5.47 10.62 -8.81
CA LYS A 42 -5.37 11.59 -7.71
C LYS A 42 -4.60 10.99 -6.53
N LEU A 43 -3.51 11.65 -6.13
CA LEU A 43 -2.76 11.31 -4.92
C LEU A 43 -3.62 11.55 -3.68
N LEU A 44 -3.77 10.52 -2.84
CA LEU A 44 -4.52 10.58 -1.58
C LEU A 44 -3.62 10.56 -0.36
N ASP A 45 -2.55 9.77 -0.39
CA ASP A 45 -1.61 9.64 0.72
C ASP A 45 -0.24 9.19 0.23
N SER A 46 0.81 9.48 0.99
CA SER A 46 2.19 9.06 0.69
C SER A 46 3.03 8.95 1.96
N SER A 47 3.95 8.00 1.98
CA SER A 47 4.86 7.78 3.11
C SER A 47 6.28 7.48 2.64
N ASN A 48 7.24 8.04 3.38
CA ASN A 48 8.69 7.79 3.22
C ASN A 48 9.25 6.95 4.38
N GLU A 49 8.39 6.31 5.18
CA GLU A 49 8.82 5.47 6.30
C GLU A 49 9.56 4.23 5.78
N ASN A 50 10.87 4.13 6.07
CA ASN A 50 11.67 2.97 5.71
C ASN A 50 11.35 1.72 6.56
N ILE A 51 10.65 1.88 7.69
CA ILE A 51 10.24 0.79 8.57
C ILE A 51 8.72 0.77 8.60
N VAL A 52 8.13 -0.15 7.86
CA VAL A 52 6.70 -0.29 7.85
C VAL A 52 6.24 -1.35 8.85
N HIS A 53 5.37 -0.92 9.77
CA HIS A 53 4.70 -1.80 10.70
C HIS A 53 3.44 -2.38 10.09
N PRO A 54 3.29 -3.70 10.09
CA PRO A 54 2.17 -4.32 9.39
C PRO A 54 0.86 -4.36 10.20
N ASN A 55 0.91 -4.07 11.51
CA ASN A 55 -0.30 -4.01 12.33
C ASN A 55 -1.03 -2.65 12.24
N LYS A 56 -0.45 -1.68 11.50
CA LYS A 56 -1.06 -0.38 11.22
C LYS A 56 -1.04 -0.15 9.71
N PRO A 57 -2.07 0.49 9.13
CA PRO A 57 -1.98 0.91 7.74
C PRO A 57 -0.86 1.93 7.59
N THR A 58 -0.08 1.78 6.53
CA THR A 58 1.00 2.69 6.13
C THR A 58 0.46 3.87 5.38
N LEU A 59 -0.52 3.61 4.50
CA LEU A 59 -1.28 4.61 3.79
C LEU A 59 -2.74 4.44 4.13
N LYS A 60 -3.43 5.56 4.35
CA LYS A 60 -4.85 5.56 4.68
C LYS A 60 -5.54 6.75 4.04
N ALA A 61 -6.67 6.46 3.41
CA ALA A 61 -7.59 7.48 2.93
C ALA A 61 -9.00 7.20 3.46
N SER A 62 -9.79 8.25 3.65
CA SER A 62 -11.18 8.14 4.10
C SER A 62 -12.06 9.12 3.34
N LYS A 63 -13.33 8.76 3.13
CA LYS A 63 -14.31 9.52 2.33
C LYS A 63 -13.75 9.86 0.95
N VAL A 64 -13.24 8.86 0.24
CA VAL A 64 -12.59 9.04 -1.07
C VAL A 64 -13.63 9.33 -2.14
N THR A 65 -14.67 8.49 -2.20
CA THR A 65 -15.85 8.62 -3.06
C THR A 65 -17.07 8.05 -2.33
N ASP A 66 -18.26 8.18 -2.92
CA ASP A 66 -19.49 7.56 -2.37
C ASP A 66 -19.39 6.03 -2.28
N ALA A 67 -18.60 5.41 -3.16
CA ALA A 67 -18.38 3.97 -3.18
C ALA A 67 -17.17 3.53 -2.34
N ILE A 68 -16.26 4.44 -2.01
CA ILE A 68 -15.01 4.17 -1.30
C ILE A 68 -14.95 5.03 -0.03
N GLU A 69 -15.45 4.47 1.06
CA GLU A 69 -15.42 5.09 2.38
C GLU A 69 -14.01 5.05 2.97
N THR A 70 -13.31 3.91 2.87
CA THR A 70 -11.97 3.77 3.43
C THR A 70 -11.04 2.99 2.49
N ILE A 71 -9.79 3.41 2.45
CA ILE A 71 -8.70 2.65 1.84
C ILE A 71 -7.60 2.52 2.89
N GLU A 72 -7.16 1.30 3.14
CA GLU A 72 -6.08 0.99 4.06
C GLU A 72 -5.04 0.13 3.34
N VAL A 73 -3.83 0.65 3.23
CA VAL A 73 -2.70 -0.06 2.62
C VAL A 73 -1.71 -0.42 3.69
N TYR A 74 -1.50 -1.72 3.88
CA TYR A 74 -0.50 -2.25 4.79
C TYR A 74 0.72 -2.64 3.98
N VAL A 75 1.88 -2.10 4.36
CA VAL A 75 3.13 -2.33 3.64
C VAL A 75 4.10 -3.11 4.54
N THR A 76 4.95 -3.94 3.96
CA THR A 76 6.02 -4.63 4.69
C THR A 76 7.21 -4.91 3.79
N GLY A 77 8.38 -5.12 4.40
CA GLY A 77 9.64 -5.38 3.71
C GLY A 77 10.47 -4.10 3.45
N LEU A 78 11.79 -4.21 3.62
CA LEU A 78 12.76 -3.14 3.31
C LEU A 78 13.33 -3.22 1.89
N PHE A 79 13.42 -4.43 1.33
CA PHE A 79 14.05 -4.68 0.02
C PHE A 79 13.13 -5.36 -1.00
N THR A 80 12.10 -6.06 -0.51
CA THR A 80 11.06 -6.66 -1.34
C THR A 80 9.74 -6.19 -0.76
N VAL A 81 9.32 -5.00 -1.17
CA VAL A 81 8.11 -4.37 -0.68
C VAL A 81 6.93 -5.25 -1.06
N LYS A 82 6.08 -5.51 -0.08
CA LYS A 82 4.84 -6.28 -0.23
C LYS A 82 3.71 -5.49 0.38
N VAL A 83 2.55 -5.54 -0.27
CA VAL A 83 1.38 -4.75 0.13
C VAL A 83 0.14 -5.61 0.32
N SER A 84 -0.75 -5.12 1.18
CA SER A 84 -2.13 -5.58 1.29
C SER A 84 -3.04 -4.36 1.19
N ILE A 85 -3.98 -4.37 0.26
CA ILE A 85 -4.89 -3.26 -0.04
C ILE A 85 -6.29 -3.66 0.42
N LEU A 86 -6.82 -2.91 1.39
CA LEU A 86 -8.19 -3.06 1.87
C LEU A 86 -9.01 -1.86 1.41
N ILE A 87 -10.18 -2.11 0.84
CA ILE A 87 -11.16 -1.09 0.45
C ILE A 87 -12.45 -1.38 1.22
N ASN A 88 -12.92 -0.42 2.01
CA ASN A 88 -14.07 -0.56 2.90
C ASN A 88 -13.95 -1.81 3.81
N GLY A 89 -12.73 -2.12 4.28
CA GLY A 89 -12.44 -3.32 5.08
C GLY A 89 -12.33 -4.62 4.29
N ASN A 90 -12.71 -4.64 3.01
CA ASN A 90 -12.58 -5.82 2.15
C ASN A 90 -11.18 -5.91 1.56
N ASN A 91 -10.58 -7.10 1.61
CA ASN A 91 -9.28 -7.34 1.00
C ASN A 91 -9.41 -7.43 -0.53
N MET A 92 -8.80 -6.49 -1.23
CA MET A 92 -8.80 -6.41 -2.69
C MET A 92 -7.53 -6.96 -3.31
N HIS A 93 -6.40 -6.85 -2.61
CA HIS A 93 -5.12 -7.41 -3.04
C HIS A 93 -4.26 -7.73 -1.83
N THR A 94 -3.52 -8.83 -1.92
CA THR A 94 -2.49 -9.17 -0.94
C THR A 94 -1.37 -9.93 -1.63
N ASP A 95 -0.15 -9.41 -1.51
CA ASP A 95 1.02 -10.17 -1.93
C ASP A 95 1.20 -11.41 -1.04
N LYS A 96 1.48 -12.56 -1.66
CA LYS A 96 1.64 -13.84 -0.94
C LYS A 96 2.69 -13.72 0.17
N LEU A 97 2.20 -13.85 1.41
CA LEU A 97 2.95 -13.88 2.65
C LEU A 97 2.03 -14.47 3.73
N ASN A 98 2.45 -15.57 4.38
CA ASN A 98 1.72 -16.19 5.51
C ASN A 98 1.37 -15.18 6.63
N PHE A 99 2.11 -14.07 6.68
CA PHE A 99 1.97 -13.05 7.68
C PHE A 99 0.81 -12.07 7.40
N PHE A 100 0.53 -11.69 6.15
CA PHE A 100 -0.67 -10.89 5.82
C PHE A 100 -1.94 -11.69 6.09
N GLU A 101 -1.96 -12.98 5.75
CA GLU A 101 -3.09 -13.87 6.05
C GLU A 101 -3.45 -13.84 7.55
N ARG A 102 -2.44 -13.85 8.42
CA ARG A 102 -2.64 -13.74 9.87
C ARG A 102 -3.23 -12.39 10.30
N ILE A 103 -2.81 -11.29 9.68
CA ILE A 103 -3.33 -9.95 9.99
C ILE A 103 -4.75 -9.77 9.48
N LEU A 104 -4.99 -10.13 8.23
CA LEU A 104 -6.31 -10.11 7.60
C LEU A 104 -7.30 -10.95 8.39
N SER A 105 -6.89 -12.13 8.87
CA SER A 105 -7.75 -12.96 9.73
C SER A 105 -8.14 -12.30 11.05
N LYS A 106 -7.38 -11.31 11.54
CA LYS A 106 -7.72 -10.50 12.73
C LYS A 106 -8.59 -9.30 12.38
N LEU A 107 -8.34 -8.65 11.25
CA LEU A 107 -9.10 -7.50 10.78
C LEU A 107 -10.50 -7.89 10.30
N LEU A 108 -10.62 -9.01 9.59
CA LEU A 108 -11.89 -9.55 9.06
C LEU A 108 -12.77 -10.23 10.14
N LYS A 109 -12.23 -10.47 11.34
CA LYS A 109 -12.98 -11.02 12.49
C LYS A 109 -13.61 -9.93 13.36
N ARG A 110 -13.32 -8.65 13.09
CA ARG A 110 -13.98 -7.51 13.72
C ARG A 110 -15.23 -7.14 12.94
#